data_AF-A0A2N2IG91-F1
#
_entry.id   AF-A0A2N2IG91-F1
#
_cell.length_a   1.000
_cell.length_b   1.000
_cell.length_c   1.000
_cell.angle_alpha   90.00
_cell.angle_beta   90.00
_cell.angle_gamma   90.00
#
_symmetry.space_group_name_H-M   'P 1'
#
loop_
_entity.id
_entity.type
_entity.pdbx_description
1 polymer ?
#
loop_
_entity_poly.entity_id
_entity_poly.type
_entity_poly.pdbx_seq_one_letter_code
_entity_poly.pdbx_strand_id
1 'polypeptide(L)'
;MKTLILSLSLILGTMSATACDETAGNGNIQIYVEPEWTLLNGISPGDDEENIRDGWTVDYPEFVLSIGEVTVGRSGEPPKYGMARHLLVDLRNTPLSGRLVAEFADVPSGQWDRVGYALPAASGASEDLGSVPADRAALMRDHGLAIYTRMTFSKTDGQRCPYLVGTADP
;
A
#
# COMPACT_ATOMS: atom_id res chain seq x y z
N MET A 1 51.71 -70.61 -11.50
CA MET A 1 50.33 -70.43 -11.98
C MET A 1 49.52 -69.70 -10.91
N LYS A 2 48.60 -68.83 -11.35
CA LYS A 2 47.61 -68.03 -10.61
C LYS A 2 48.09 -66.70 -10.01
N THR A 3 48.16 -65.73 -10.93
CA THR A 3 47.91 -64.30 -10.75
C THR A 3 46.64 -64.06 -9.94
N LEU A 4 46.70 -63.24 -8.89
CA LEU A 4 45.53 -62.74 -8.16
C LEU A 4 45.46 -61.22 -8.38
N ILE A 5 44.58 -60.81 -9.29
CA ILE A 5 44.28 -59.42 -9.61
C ILE A 5 43.15 -59.00 -8.66
N LEU A 6 43.43 -58.09 -7.73
CA LEU A 6 42.40 -57.46 -6.90
C LEU A 6 41.82 -56.27 -7.68
N SER A 7 40.62 -56.46 -8.23
CA SER A 7 39.88 -55.42 -8.95
C SER A 7 39.38 -54.36 -7.97
N LEU A 8 39.87 -53.13 -8.12
CA LEU A 8 39.40 -51.93 -7.43
C LEU A 8 38.09 -51.47 -8.09
N SER A 9 36.95 -51.87 -7.53
CA SER A 9 35.63 -51.41 -7.99
C SER A 9 35.39 -49.95 -7.56
N LEU A 10 35.62 -49.03 -8.48
CA LEU A 10 35.24 -47.61 -8.36
C LEU A 10 33.72 -47.50 -8.48
N ILE A 11 33.01 -47.44 -7.35
CA ILE A 11 31.57 -47.12 -7.31
C ILE A 11 31.46 -45.61 -7.53
N LEU A 12 31.34 -45.21 -8.79
CA LEU A 12 30.99 -43.86 -9.19
C LEU A 12 29.48 -43.71 -8.97
N GLY A 13 29.08 -43.43 -7.72
CA GLY A 13 27.72 -43.08 -7.37
C GLY A 13 27.39 -41.74 -8.01
N THR A 14 26.72 -41.77 -9.17
CA THR A 14 26.02 -40.63 -9.76
C THR A 14 24.98 -40.15 -8.75
N MET A 15 25.38 -39.17 -7.93
CA MET A 15 24.48 -38.21 -7.33
C MET A 15 23.82 -37.48 -8.49
N SER A 16 22.69 -38.03 -8.96
CA SER A 16 21.75 -37.30 -9.78
C SER A 16 21.36 -36.09 -8.95
N ALA A 17 22.00 -34.96 -9.24
CA ALA A 17 21.46 -33.66 -8.93
C ALA A 17 20.11 -33.63 -9.64
N THR A 18 19.04 -33.94 -8.90
CA THR A 18 17.74 -33.36 -9.18
C THR A 18 17.95 -31.87 -8.98
N ALA A 19 18.49 -31.20 -10.00
CA ALA A 19 18.29 -29.78 -10.17
C ALA A 19 16.77 -29.63 -9.98
N CYS A 20 16.37 -28.87 -8.96
CA CYS A 20 15.03 -28.37 -8.89
C CYS A 20 14.77 -27.78 -10.27
N ASP A 21 13.93 -28.44 -11.04
CA ASP A 21 13.43 -27.90 -12.29
C ASP A 21 12.61 -26.71 -11.83
N GLU A 22 13.24 -25.54 -11.77
CA GLU A 22 12.57 -24.26 -11.62
C GLU A 22 11.81 -24.05 -12.93
N THR A 23 10.74 -24.80 -13.11
CA THR A 23 9.71 -24.44 -14.06
C THR A 23 9.18 -23.11 -13.55
N ALA A 24 9.70 -22.02 -14.13
CA ALA A 24 9.35 -20.67 -13.74
C ALA A 24 7.83 -20.53 -13.84
N GLY A 25 7.16 -20.58 -12.70
CA GLY A 25 5.72 -20.46 -12.61
C GLY A 25 5.29 -19.00 -12.81
N ASN A 26 4.02 -18.80 -13.12
CA ASN A 26 3.41 -17.48 -13.15
C ASN A 26 2.45 -17.33 -11.97
N GLY A 27 2.25 -16.11 -11.51
CA GLY A 27 1.28 -15.76 -10.47
C GLY A 27 0.73 -14.35 -10.66
N ASN A 28 -0.09 -13.90 -9.71
CA ASN A 28 -0.66 -12.56 -9.73
C ASN A 28 -0.01 -11.69 -8.67
N ILE A 29 0.22 -10.42 -8.99
CA ILE A 29 0.55 -9.38 -8.01
C ILE A 29 -0.69 -8.53 -7.82
N GLN A 30 -1.15 -8.42 -6.57
CA GLN A 30 -2.29 -7.59 -6.18
C GLN A 30 -1.82 -6.52 -5.22
N ILE A 31 -2.24 -5.28 -5.48
CA ILE A 31 -1.91 -4.11 -4.67
C ILE A 31 -3.19 -3.64 -3.99
N TYR A 32 -3.14 -3.52 -2.67
CA TYR A 32 -4.24 -3.08 -1.84
C TYR A 32 -3.91 -1.73 -1.21
N VAL A 33 -4.94 -0.91 -1.01
CA VAL A 33 -4.89 0.22 -0.09
C VAL A 33 -5.67 -0.15 1.17
N GLU A 34 -5.05 0.07 2.32
CA GLU A 34 -5.57 -0.32 3.62
C GLU A 34 -5.66 0.92 4.52
N PRO A 35 -6.77 1.11 5.26
CA PRO A 35 -6.82 2.14 6.28
C PRO A 35 -6.01 1.70 7.50
N GLU A 36 -5.30 2.64 8.12
CA GLU A 36 -4.72 2.39 9.43
C GLU A 36 -5.79 2.27 10.51
N TRP A 37 -5.51 1.51 11.57
CA TRP A 37 -6.41 1.34 12.69
C TRP A 37 -6.76 2.67 13.36
N THR A 38 -5.80 3.59 13.46
CA THR A 38 -5.95 4.95 14.02
C THR A 38 -6.87 5.83 13.18
N LEU A 39 -6.92 5.63 11.85
CA LEU A 39 -7.88 6.32 10.98
C LEU A 39 -9.31 5.88 11.29
N LEU A 40 -9.52 4.59 11.56
CA LEU A 40 -10.87 4.06 11.81
C LEU A 40 -11.38 4.33 13.24
N ASN A 41 -10.49 4.33 14.22
CA ASN A 41 -10.84 4.40 15.65
C ASN A 41 -10.46 5.73 16.30
N GLY A 42 -9.81 6.62 15.55
CA GLY A 42 -9.21 7.82 16.10
C GLY A 42 -7.94 7.54 16.89
N ILE A 43 -7.40 8.60 17.46
CA ILE A 43 -6.23 8.58 18.33
C ILE A 43 -6.65 9.06 19.71
N SER A 44 -6.38 8.23 20.73
CA SER A 44 -6.66 8.57 22.13
C SER A 44 -5.48 9.30 22.78
N PRO A 45 -5.72 10.08 23.83
CA PRO A 45 -4.65 10.60 24.67
C PRO A 45 -4.04 9.48 25.52
N GLY A 46 -2.75 9.59 25.82
CA GLY A 46 -2.02 8.61 26.62
C GLY A 46 -0.52 8.54 26.29
N ASP A 47 0.14 7.54 26.83
CA ASP A 47 1.59 7.34 26.71
C ASP A 47 1.98 6.18 25.77
N ASP A 48 0.99 5.46 25.21
CA ASP A 48 1.23 4.40 24.23
C ASP A 48 1.77 4.97 22.90
N GLU A 49 2.31 4.09 22.04
CA GLU A 49 3.02 4.45 20.80
C GLU A 49 2.20 5.37 19.87
N GLU A 50 0.92 5.09 19.71
CA GLU A 50 0.02 5.84 18.82
C GLU A 50 -0.70 7.01 19.53
N ASN A 51 -0.53 7.18 20.84
CA ASN A 51 -1.31 8.15 21.62
C ASN A 51 -0.75 9.57 21.58
N ILE A 52 -1.64 10.55 21.76
CA ILE A 52 -1.28 11.96 21.85
C ILE A 52 -1.08 12.37 23.32
N ARG A 53 0.18 12.60 23.69
CA ARG A 53 0.61 12.76 25.09
C ARG A 53 0.06 13.98 25.81
N ASP A 54 -0.23 15.06 25.09
CA ASP A 54 -0.70 16.32 25.67
C ASP A 54 -2.23 16.36 25.87
N GLY A 55 -2.90 15.20 25.80
CA GLY A 55 -4.30 15.05 26.21
C GLY A 55 -5.32 15.30 25.11
N TRP A 56 -4.89 15.45 23.85
CA TRP A 56 -5.82 15.54 22.72
C TRP A 56 -6.28 14.17 22.23
N THR A 57 -7.54 14.12 21.81
CA THR A 57 -8.12 13.05 21.00
C THR A 57 -8.27 13.53 19.56
N VAL A 58 -8.06 12.64 18.59
CA VAL A 58 -8.34 12.90 17.17
C VAL A 58 -9.35 11.89 16.64
N ASP A 59 -10.36 12.35 15.93
CA ASP A 59 -11.29 11.52 15.16
C ASP A 59 -11.21 11.88 13.66
N TYR A 60 -11.30 10.88 12.78
CA TYR A 60 -11.23 11.02 11.33
C TYR A 60 -12.57 10.64 10.69
N PRO A 61 -13.60 11.51 10.74
CA PRO A 61 -14.92 11.17 10.21
C PRO A 61 -14.94 10.98 8.69
N GLU A 62 -13.99 11.56 7.96
CA GLU A 62 -13.90 11.43 6.51
C GLU A 62 -12.44 11.40 6.05
N PHE A 63 -12.14 10.48 5.15
CA PHE A 63 -10.82 10.36 4.54
C PHE A 63 -10.95 9.79 3.12
N VAL A 64 -10.83 10.66 2.11
CA VAL A 64 -10.85 10.29 0.70
C VAL A 64 -9.48 10.52 0.09
N LEU A 65 -8.94 9.49 -0.54
CA LEU A 65 -7.63 9.46 -1.17
C LEU A 65 -7.78 9.33 -2.68
N SER A 66 -7.04 10.11 -3.46
CA SER A 66 -6.76 9.76 -4.85
C SER A 66 -5.44 9.01 -4.93
N ILE A 67 -5.48 7.77 -5.43
CA ILE A 67 -4.31 6.90 -5.59
C ILE A 67 -4.23 6.42 -7.03
N GLY A 68 -3.03 6.35 -7.59
CA GLY A 68 -2.85 5.93 -8.97
C GLY A 68 -1.40 5.69 -9.32
N GLU A 69 -1.14 5.57 -10.62
CA GLU A 69 0.21 5.42 -11.17
C GLU A 69 1.01 4.29 -10.49
N VAL A 70 0.33 3.19 -10.17
CA VAL A 70 0.94 2.06 -9.47
C VAL A 70 1.91 1.38 -10.43
N THR A 71 3.12 1.12 -9.96
CA THR A 71 4.16 0.44 -10.74
C THR A 71 4.79 -0.69 -9.96
N VAL A 72 5.16 -1.76 -10.66
CA VAL A 72 5.86 -2.91 -10.08
C VAL A 72 7.05 -3.28 -10.96
N GLY A 73 8.21 -3.45 -10.33
CA GLY A 73 9.48 -3.74 -10.99
C GLY A 73 10.43 -4.56 -10.12
N ARG A 74 11.62 -4.79 -10.66
CA ARG A 74 12.73 -5.46 -10.00
C ARG A 74 13.83 -4.44 -9.71
N SER A 75 14.57 -4.64 -8.63
CA SER A 75 15.76 -3.85 -8.34
C SER A 75 16.75 -3.86 -9.51
N GLY A 76 17.17 -2.66 -9.95
CA GLY A 76 18.11 -2.47 -11.06
C GLY A 76 17.48 -2.38 -12.44
N GLU A 77 16.15 -2.53 -12.56
CA GLU A 77 15.41 -2.44 -13.82
C GLU A 77 14.31 -1.35 -13.74
N PRO A 78 13.91 -0.75 -14.88
CA PRO A 78 12.70 0.07 -14.93
C PRO A 78 11.46 -0.75 -14.53
N PRO A 79 10.40 -0.13 -13.97
CA PRO A 79 9.17 -0.85 -13.66
C PRO A 79 8.57 -1.52 -14.90
N LYS A 80 8.13 -2.77 -14.74
CA LYS A 80 7.61 -3.58 -15.84
C LYS A 80 6.08 -3.54 -15.92
N TYR A 81 5.43 -3.53 -14.77
CA TYR A 81 3.97 -3.51 -14.65
C TYR A 81 3.51 -2.14 -14.18
N GLY A 82 2.38 -1.67 -14.69
CA GLY A 82 1.88 -0.33 -14.42
C GLY A 82 0.36 -0.26 -14.49
N MET A 83 -0.24 0.54 -13.61
CA MET A 83 -1.64 0.92 -13.61
C MET A 83 -1.69 2.46 -13.59
N ALA A 84 -2.09 3.05 -14.72
CA ALA A 84 -2.07 4.50 -14.92
C ALA A 84 -3.35 5.22 -14.43
N ARG A 85 -4.39 4.48 -14.01
CA ARG A 85 -5.67 5.08 -13.59
C ARG A 85 -5.54 5.76 -12.24
N HIS A 86 -6.38 6.74 -11.99
CA HIS A 86 -6.50 7.42 -10.72
C HIS A 86 -7.81 6.98 -10.06
N LEU A 87 -7.73 6.42 -8.88
CA LEU A 87 -8.86 5.88 -8.14
C LEU A 87 -9.12 6.75 -6.92
N LEU A 88 -10.37 7.15 -6.70
CA LEU A 88 -10.82 7.75 -5.45
C LEU A 88 -11.23 6.63 -4.50
N VAL A 89 -10.72 6.68 -3.27
CA VAL A 89 -10.96 5.66 -2.25
C VAL A 89 -11.38 6.35 -0.96
N ASP A 90 -12.53 5.95 -0.42
CA ASP A 90 -12.94 6.32 0.93
C ASP A 90 -12.32 5.34 1.93
N LEU A 91 -11.25 5.76 2.61
CA LEU A 91 -10.55 4.93 3.58
C LEU A 91 -11.38 4.68 4.84
N ARG A 92 -12.31 5.58 5.19
CA ARG A 92 -13.16 5.41 6.38
C ARG A 92 -14.10 4.22 6.26
N ASN A 93 -14.51 3.91 5.02
CA ASN A 93 -15.41 2.82 4.67
C ASN A 93 -14.70 1.65 3.98
N THR A 94 -13.37 1.68 3.90
CA THR A 94 -12.58 0.56 3.40
C THR A 94 -12.37 -0.48 4.51
N PRO A 95 -12.54 -1.79 4.26
CA PRO A 95 -12.21 -2.83 5.24
C PRO A 95 -10.73 -2.80 5.64
N LEU A 96 -10.40 -3.25 6.86
CA LEU A 96 -9.01 -3.40 7.29
C LEU A 96 -8.20 -4.38 6.43
N SER A 97 -8.85 -5.31 5.73
CA SER A 97 -8.21 -6.19 4.74
C SER A 97 -7.90 -5.47 3.41
N GLY A 98 -8.20 -4.18 3.33
CA GLY A 98 -7.92 -3.33 2.19
C GLY A 98 -8.89 -3.42 1.02
N ARG A 99 -8.60 -2.56 0.04
CA ARG A 99 -9.27 -2.50 -1.24
C ARG A 99 -8.26 -2.69 -2.36
N LEU A 100 -8.55 -3.61 -3.27
CA LEU A 100 -7.73 -3.88 -4.44
C LEU A 100 -7.72 -2.66 -5.37
N VAL A 101 -6.54 -2.08 -5.61
CA VAL A 101 -6.36 -0.91 -6.50
C VAL A 101 -5.69 -1.29 -7.83
N ALA A 102 -4.86 -2.33 -7.84
CA ALA A 102 -4.24 -2.84 -9.05
C ALA A 102 -4.03 -4.36 -8.96
N GLU A 103 -4.19 -5.04 -10.09
CA GLU A 103 -3.84 -6.45 -10.26
C GLU A 103 -3.04 -6.62 -11.55
N PHE A 104 -1.96 -7.38 -11.46
CA PHE A 104 -1.12 -7.77 -12.57
C PHE A 104 -1.13 -9.30 -12.65
N ALA A 105 -1.74 -9.85 -13.69
CA ALA A 105 -1.84 -11.28 -13.91
C ALA A 105 -0.64 -11.83 -14.69
N ASP A 106 -0.46 -13.15 -14.63
CA ASP A 106 0.56 -13.89 -15.39
C ASP A 106 1.98 -13.34 -15.19
N VAL A 107 2.28 -12.83 -14.00
CA VAL A 107 3.59 -12.32 -13.63
C VAL A 107 4.56 -13.49 -13.45
N PRO A 108 5.67 -13.56 -14.19
CA PRO A 108 6.66 -14.61 -14.00
C PRO A 108 7.23 -14.57 -12.58
N SER A 109 7.45 -15.76 -12.03
CA SER A 109 8.13 -15.96 -10.76
C SER A 109 9.47 -15.21 -10.70
N GLY A 110 9.81 -14.76 -9.50
CA GLY A 110 11.01 -13.99 -9.22
C GLY A 110 10.77 -12.90 -8.19
N GLN A 111 11.81 -12.14 -7.90
CA GLN A 111 11.78 -11.04 -6.94
C GLN A 111 11.20 -9.78 -7.60
N TRP A 112 10.04 -9.33 -7.12
CA TRP A 112 9.39 -8.08 -7.51
C TRP A 112 9.36 -7.16 -6.29
N ASP A 113 10.48 -6.50 -6.02
CA ASP A 113 10.76 -5.77 -4.77
C ASP A 113 10.66 -4.24 -4.91
N ARG A 114 10.28 -3.74 -6.10
CA ARG A 114 10.05 -2.32 -6.34
C ARG A 114 8.58 -2.09 -6.62
N VAL A 115 7.87 -1.52 -5.64
CA VAL A 115 6.49 -1.06 -5.78
C VAL A 115 6.48 0.46 -5.66
N GLY A 116 5.85 1.13 -6.62
CA GLY A 116 5.63 2.57 -6.61
C GLY A 116 4.14 2.90 -6.76
N TYR A 117 3.73 4.06 -6.29
CA TYR A 117 2.41 4.63 -6.49
C TYR A 117 2.52 6.15 -6.40
N ALA A 118 1.51 6.85 -6.91
CA ALA A 118 1.35 8.29 -6.75
C ALA A 118 0.03 8.61 -6.05
N LEU A 119 -0.04 9.81 -5.49
CA LEU A 119 -1.25 10.45 -5.03
C LEU A 119 -1.59 11.60 -6.00
N PRO A 120 -2.12 11.29 -7.19
CA PRO A 120 -2.35 12.30 -8.20
C PRO A 120 -3.48 13.25 -7.79
N ALA A 121 -3.47 14.46 -8.34
CA ALA A 121 -4.64 15.33 -8.25
C ALA A 121 -5.84 14.63 -8.90
N ALA A 122 -6.96 14.58 -8.18
CA ALA A 122 -8.20 14.06 -8.73
C ALA A 122 -8.67 14.93 -9.90
N SER A 123 -9.29 14.29 -10.90
CA SER A 123 -9.80 14.97 -12.10
C SER A 123 -11.07 14.30 -12.60
N GLY A 124 -11.67 14.84 -13.67
CA GLY A 124 -12.79 14.19 -14.35
C GLY A 124 -12.50 12.75 -14.84
N ALA A 125 -11.22 12.36 -14.96
CA ALA A 125 -10.81 11.00 -15.30
C ALA A 125 -10.63 10.08 -14.09
N SER A 126 -10.70 10.60 -12.85
CA SER A 126 -10.58 9.79 -11.64
C SER A 126 -11.83 8.97 -11.40
N GLU A 127 -11.68 7.66 -11.21
CA GLU A 127 -12.75 6.69 -11.02
C GLU A 127 -13.04 6.47 -9.54
N ASP A 128 -14.31 6.35 -9.15
CA ASP A 128 -14.66 6.01 -7.76
C ASP A 128 -14.46 4.51 -7.52
N LEU A 129 -13.65 4.15 -6.53
CA LEU A 129 -13.42 2.77 -6.12
C LEU A 129 -14.24 2.45 -4.87
N GLY A 130 -15.26 1.61 -5.03
CA GLY A 130 -16.19 1.29 -3.95
C GLY A 130 -17.24 2.38 -3.76
N SER A 131 -17.61 2.66 -2.51
CA SER A 131 -18.68 3.60 -2.16
C SER A 131 -18.15 4.96 -1.71
N VAL A 132 -17.45 5.67 -2.60
CA VAL A 132 -17.02 7.05 -2.33
C VAL A 132 -18.26 7.97 -2.32
N PRO A 133 -18.46 8.80 -1.28
CA PRO A 133 -19.58 9.76 -1.27
C PRO A 133 -19.51 10.73 -2.45
N ALA A 134 -20.61 10.90 -3.17
CA ALA A 134 -20.64 11.66 -4.43
C ALA A 134 -20.25 13.14 -4.27
N ASP A 135 -20.62 13.77 -3.14
CA ASP A 135 -20.24 15.14 -2.81
C ASP A 135 -18.74 15.28 -2.53
N ARG A 136 -18.11 14.26 -1.95
CA ARG A 136 -16.65 14.20 -1.75
C ARG A 136 -15.91 13.89 -3.03
N ALA A 137 -16.43 12.98 -3.86
CA ALA A 137 -15.86 12.72 -5.18
C ALA A 137 -15.89 13.99 -6.05
N ALA A 138 -16.99 14.74 -6.05
CA ALA A 138 -17.08 16.04 -6.73
C ALA A 138 -16.05 17.03 -6.16
N LEU A 139 -16.00 17.22 -4.85
CA LEU A 139 -15.03 18.11 -4.19
C LEU A 139 -13.58 17.77 -4.56
N MET A 140 -13.21 16.48 -4.55
CA MET A 140 -11.88 16.03 -4.92
C MET A 140 -11.54 16.46 -6.36
N ARG A 141 -12.42 16.16 -7.31
CA ARG A 141 -12.20 16.44 -8.75
C ARG A 141 -12.22 17.94 -9.06
N ASP A 142 -13.17 18.68 -8.50
CA ASP A 142 -13.37 20.11 -8.79
C ASP A 142 -12.21 20.97 -8.28
N HIS A 143 -11.58 20.56 -7.17
CA HIS A 143 -10.47 21.26 -6.56
C HIS A 143 -9.10 20.63 -6.83
N GLY A 144 -9.03 19.55 -7.62
CA GLY A 144 -7.78 18.87 -7.93
C GLY A 144 -7.07 18.29 -6.70
N LEU A 145 -7.82 17.78 -5.72
CA LEU A 145 -7.26 17.28 -4.47
C LEU A 145 -6.71 15.87 -4.65
N ALA A 146 -5.53 15.62 -4.09
CA ALA A 146 -4.99 14.27 -3.93
C ALA A 146 -5.49 13.59 -2.64
N ILE A 147 -5.76 14.38 -1.61
CA ILE A 147 -6.25 13.92 -0.30
C ILE A 147 -7.31 14.91 0.17
N TYR A 148 -8.43 14.38 0.65
CA TYR A 148 -9.36 15.11 1.48
C TYR A 148 -9.50 14.37 2.81
N THR A 149 -9.30 15.08 3.92
CA THR A 149 -9.60 14.55 5.23
C THR A 149 -10.31 15.61 6.06
N ARG A 150 -11.26 15.16 6.87
CA ARG A 150 -11.80 15.94 7.98
C ARG A 150 -11.33 15.29 9.26
N MET A 151 -10.78 16.10 10.16
CA MET A 151 -10.31 15.68 11.47
C MET A 151 -10.99 16.50 12.55
N THR A 152 -11.33 15.87 13.67
CA THR A 152 -11.81 16.55 14.88
C THR A 152 -10.81 16.36 16.00
N PHE A 153 -10.23 17.45 16.49
CA PHE A 153 -9.36 17.47 17.66
C PHE A 153 -10.19 17.86 18.88
N SER A 154 -10.15 17.05 19.94
CA SER A 154 -10.90 17.29 21.18
C SER A 154 -10.01 17.17 22.40
N LYS A 155 -10.19 18.08 23.36
CA LYS A 155 -9.53 18.04 24.67
C LYS A 155 -10.44 18.74 25.69
N THR A 156 -10.65 18.14 26.86
CA THR A 156 -11.66 18.60 27.84
C THR A 156 -11.43 20.03 28.32
N ASP A 157 -10.16 20.40 28.55
CA ASP A 157 -9.69 21.72 28.92
C ASP A 157 -9.06 22.47 27.74
N GLY A 158 -9.26 21.98 26.52
CA GLY A 158 -8.73 22.57 25.30
C GLY A 158 -9.43 23.89 24.96
N GLN A 159 -8.65 24.87 24.54
CA GLN A 159 -9.19 26.12 23.98
C GLN A 159 -9.08 26.10 22.46
N ARG A 160 -10.14 26.53 21.77
CA ARG A 160 -10.07 26.82 20.35
C ARG A 160 -9.39 28.17 20.15
N CYS A 161 -8.16 28.15 19.64
CA CYS A 161 -7.48 29.36 19.17
C CYS A 161 -7.86 29.60 17.70
N PRO A 162 -8.48 30.72 17.34
CA PRO A 162 -8.68 31.07 15.94
C PRO A 162 -7.31 31.40 15.32
N TYR A 163 -6.75 30.48 14.52
CA TYR A 163 -5.62 30.80 13.67
C TYR A 163 -6.13 31.49 12.41
N LEU A 164 -5.76 32.76 12.23
CA LEU A 164 -6.01 33.50 11.00
C LEU A 164 -4.71 33.51 10.19
N VAL A 165 -4.72 32.84 9.04
CA VAL A 165 -3.58 32.84 8.13
C VAL A 165 -3.30 34.28 7.67
N GLY A 166 -2.10 34.79 7.95
CA GLY A 166 -1.65 36.10 7.46
C GLY A 166 -1.90 37.30 8.37
N THR A 167 -2.40 37.08 9.59
CA THR A 167 -2.33 38.08 10.67
C THR A 167 -1.25 37.66 11.66
N ALA A 168 -0.52 38.62 12.24
CA ALA A 168 0.34 38.32 13.38
C ALA A 168 -0.50 37.59 14.45
N ASP A 169 0.06 36.51 15.02
CA ASP A 169 -0.56 35.83 16.15
C ASP A 169 -0.89 36.88 17.24
N PRO A 170 -2.08 36.83 17.85
CA PRO A 170 -2.39 37.68 18.99
C PRO A 170 -1.48 37.39 20.20
#